data_AF-A0A0B8QJS8-F1
#
_entry.id   AF-A0A0B8QJS8-F1
#
_cell.length_a   1.000
_cell.length_b   1.000
_cell.length_c   1.000
_cell.angle_alpha   90.00
_cell.angle_beta   90.00
_cell.angle_gamma   90.00
#
_symmetry.space_group_name_H-M   'P 1'
#
loop_
_entity.id
_entity.type
_entity.pdbx_description
1 polymer ?
#
loop_
_entity_poly.entity_id
_entity_poly.type
_entity_poly.pdbx_seq_one_letter_code
_entity_poly.pdbx_strand_id
1 'polypeptide(L)' 'MELDQALQLPNISNRFGSFDLEENTSATKFAEQFDKWGYETKSKALNSGIHAIKIEQRLTGAADPRREGTAIGDEQYQAN' A
#
# COMPACT_ATOMS: atom_id res chain seq x y z
N MET A 1 -3.20 -4.56 -13.75
CA MET A 1 -3.29 -4.48 -12.27
C MET A 1 -4.39 -3.50 -11.98
N GLU A 2 -5.40 -3.95 -11.24
CA GLU A 2 -6.51 -3.10 -10.84
C GLU A 2 -6.06 -2.10 -9.74
N LEU A 3 -6.75 -0.98 -9.59
CA LEU A 3 -6.32 0.10 -8.69
C LEU A 3 -6.29 -0.36 -7.22
N ASP A 4 -7.26 -1.17 -6.81
CA ASP A 4 -7.34 -1.79 -5.49
C ASP A 4 -6.16 -2.74 -5.21
N GLN A 5 -5.75 -3.53 -6.21
CA GLN A 5 -4.60 -4.42 -6.11
C GLN A 5 -3.30 -3.64 -5.93
N ALA A 6 -3.18 -2.47 -6.58
CA ALA A 6 -2.03 -1.60 -6.43
C ALA A 6 -1.86 -1.08 -5.00
N LEU A 7 -2.97 -0.68 -4.35
CA LEU A 7 -2.98 -0.18 -2.97
C LEU A 7 -2.75 -1.29 -1.93
N GLN A 8 -3.02 -2.55 -2.30
CA GLN A 8 -2.77 -3.73 -1.47
C GLN A 8 -1.32 -4.23 -1.51
N LEU A 9 -0.47 -3.67 -2.38
CA LEU A 9 0.93 -4.07 -2.43
C LEU A 9 1.62 -3.80 -1.07
N PRO A 10 2.57 -4.67 -0.65
CA PRO A 10 3.34 -4.45 0.56
C PRO A 10 4.14 -3.15 0.55
N ASN A 11 4.20 -2.48 1.68
CA ASN A 11 4.99 -1.28 1.88
C ASN A 11 6.46 -1.63 2.16
N ILE A 12 7.36 -0.94 1.47
CA ILE A 12 8.81 -0.92 1.74
C ILE A 12 9.24 0.55 1.70
N SER A 13 9.90 1.03 2.76
CA SER A 13 10.31 2.43 2.86
C SER A 13 11.75 2.56 3.32
N ASN A 14 12.53 3.43 2.68
CA ASN A 14 13.83 3.85 3.18
C ASN A 14 13.84 5.38 3.30
N ARG A 15 13.94 5.88 4.53
CA ARG A 15 14.00 7.31 4.85
C ARG A 15 15.40 7.70 5.32
N PHE A 16 16.40 7.48 4.47
CA PHE A 16 17.82 7.76 4.71
C PHE A 16 18.46 6.87 5.81
N GLY A 17 18.15 5.57 5.82
CA GLY A 17 18.69 4.63 6.80
C GLY A 17 18.30 3.19 6.52
N SER A 18 17.84 2.48 7.55
CA SER A 18 17.32 1.12 7.41
C SER A 18 16.06 1.07 6.53
N PHE A 19 15.91 0.02 5.73
CA PHE A 19 14.64 -0.28 5.09
C PHE A 19 13.63 -0.75 6.13
N ASP A 20 12.51 -0.04 6.23
CA ASP A 20 11.33 -0.52 6.93
C ASP A 20 10.55 -1.43 5.96
N LEU A 21 10.33 -2.68 6.37
CA LEU A 21 9.56 -3.70 5.65
C LEU A 21 8.23 -3.92 6.37
N GLU A 22 7.13 -3.94 5.62
CA GLU A 22 5.82 -4.18 6.22
C GLU A 22 5.73 -5.59 6.81
N GLU A 23 5.46 -5.66 8.12
CA GLU A 23 5.31 -6.91 8.84
C GLU A 23 4.13 -7.74 8.31
N ASN A 24 4.21 -9.07 8.45
CA ASN A 24 3.16 -9.99 8.01
C ASN A 24 2.83 -9.93 6.50
N THR A 25 3.70 -9.33 5.67
CA THR A 25 3.57 -9.32 4.21
C THR A 25 4.79 -9.93 3.52
N SER A 26 4.74 -10.06 2.19
CA SER A 26 5.88 -10.48 1.39
C SER A 26 7.05 -9.48 1.37
N ALA A 27 6.88 -8.25 1.88
CA ALA A 27 7.97 -7.28 2.03
C ALA A 27 9.12 -7.85 2.88
N THR A 28 8.78 -8.58 3.95
CA THR A 28 9.77 -9.20 4.86
C THR A 28 10.72 -10.18 4.17
N LYS A 29 10.33 -10.76 3.02
CA LYS A 29 11.17 -11.68 2.24
C LYS A 29 12.39 -11.00 1.61
N PHE A 30 12.37 -9.67 1.48
CA PHE A 30 13.49 -8.91 0.94
C PHE A 30 14.59 -8.62 1.97
N ALA A 31 14.40 -8.98 3.26
CA ALA A 31 15.37 -8.72 4.31
C ALA A 31 16.77 -9.26 4.00
N GLU A 32 16.87 -10.53 3.60
CA GLU A 32 18.16 -11.16 3.27
C GLU A 32 18.82 -10.52 2.03
N GLN A 33 18.02 -10.14 1.04
CA GLN A 33 18.54 -9.49 -0.17
C GLN A 33 19.09 -8.09 0.14
N PHE A 34 18.38 -7.30 0.95
CA PHE A 34 18.83 -5.98 1.35
C PHE A 34 20.06 -6.04 2.27
N ASP A 35 20.15 -7.03 3.15
CA ASP A 35 21.34 -7.29 3.97
C ASP A 35 22.57 -7.59 3.11
N LYS A 36 22.43 -8.46 2.09
CA LYS A 36 23.50 -8.74 1.11
C LYS A 36 23.95 -7.51 0.32
N TRP A 37 23.08 -6.51 0.18
CA TRP A 37 23.40 -5.23 -0.46
C TRP A 37 23.96 -4.19 0.52
N GLY A 38 24.12 -4.54 1.79
CA GLY A 38 24.69 -3.68 2.83
C GLY A 38 23.68 -2.76 3.50
N TYR A 39 22.38 -3.03 3.38
CA TYR A 39 21.33 -2.27 4.05
C TYR A 39 20.82 -2.97 5.30
N GLU A 40 20.66 -2.22 6.38
CA GLU A 40 19.88 -2.68 7.53
C GLU A 40 18.39 -2.75 7.18
N THR A 41 17.67 -3.72 7.76
CA THR A 41 16.22 -3.84 7.61
C THR A 41 15.51 -3.95 8.95
N LYS A 42 14.27 -3.45 9.01
CA LYS A 42 13.40 -3.52 10.19
C LYS A 42 11.99 -3.90 9.77
N SER A 43 11.40 -4.90 10.43
CA SER A 43 9.97 -5.19 10.25
C SER A 43 9.14 -4.19 11.06
N LYS A 44 8.13 -3.58 10.46
CA LYS A 44 7.20 -2.64 11.10
C LYS A 44 5.80 -2.76 10.50
N ALA A 45 4.77 -2.36 11.25
CA ALA A 45 3.39 -2.32 10.75
C ALA A 45 3.18 -1.52 9.45
N LEU A 46 3.93 -0.42 9.24
CA LEU A 46 3.79 0.47 8.08
C LEU A 46 2.33 0.80 7.72
N ASN A 47 1.63 1.40 8.69
CA ASN A 47 0.22 1.78 8.59
C ASN A 47 0.02 2.98 7.64
N SER A 48 0.01 2.74 6.33
CA SER A 48 -0.33 3.73 5.31
C SER A 48 -1.83 4.11 5.37
N GLY A 49 -2.33 4.75 4.32
CA GLY A 49 -3.69 5.31 4.23
C GLY A 49 -3.89 5.98 2.89
N ILE A 50 -3.36 5.37 1.83
CA ILE A 50 -3.39 5.94 0.48
C ILE A 50 -4.80 5.89 -0.06
N HIS A 51 -5.30 7.02 -0.56
CA HIS A 51 -6.52 7.09 -1.34
C HIS A 51 -6.14 7.47 -2.77
N ALA A 52 -6.73 6.79 -3.75
CA ALA A 52 -6.43 7.01 -5.16
C ALA A 52 -7.71 7.16 -5.99
N ILE A 53 -7.64 8.00 -7.02
CA ILE A 53 -8.66 8.13 -8.06
C ILE A 53 -7.95 7.95 -9.40
N LYS A 54 -8.36 6.96 -10.17
CA LYS A 54 -7.94 6.76 -11.56
C LYS A 54 -8.90 7.52 -12.47
N ILE A 55 -8.35 8.37 -13.34
CA ILE A 55 -9.11 9.20 -14.28
C ILE A 55 -8.95 8.63 -15.69
N GLU A 56 -10.02 8.09 -16.24
CA GLU A 56 -10.11 7.64 -17.63
C GLU A 56 -11.48 8.06 -18.20
N GLN A 57 -12.16 7.18 -18.94
CA GLN A 57 -13.55 7.41 -19.40
C GLN A 57 -14.55 7.36 -18.23
N ARG A 58 -14.17 6.71 -17.13
CA ARG A 58 -14.88 6.68 -15.85
C ARG A 58 -13.87 6.96 -14.73
N LEU A 59 -14.36 7.42 -13.59
CA LEU A 59 -13.56 7.58 -12.38
C LEU A 59 -13.63 6.29 -11.57
N THR A 60 -12.47 5.74 -11.20
CA THR A 60 -12.37 4.58 -10.31
C THR A 60 -11.62 5.00 -9.06
N GLY A 61 -12.28 4.91 -7.90
CA GLY A 61 -11.65 5.18 -6.61
C GLY A 61 -11.19 3.89 -5.92
N ALA A 62 -10.13 3.99 -5.11
CA ALA A 62 -9.72 2.93 -4.19
C ALA A 62 -9.13 3.54 -2.92
N ALA A 63 -9.28 2.83 -1.81
CA ALA A 63 -8.69 3.17 -0.52
C ALA A 63 -7.83 2.02 -0.03
N ASP A 64 -6.76 2.36 0.68
CA ASP A 64 -5.82 1.41 1.26
C ASP A 64 -6.48 0.65 2.42
N PRO A 65 -6.47 -0.70 2.40
CA PRO A 65 -7.16 -1.51 3.42
C PRO A 65 -6.54 -1.40 4.82
N ARG A 66 -5.37 -0.79 4.97
CA ARG A 66 -4.72 -0.58 6.27
C ARG A 66 -5.42 0.48 7.12
N ARG A 67 -6.39 1.21 6.54
CA ARG A 67 -7.24 2.20 7.22
C ARG A 67 -8.69 1.99 6.85
N GLU A 68 -9.56 2.71 7.55
CA GLU A 68 -11.02 2.62 7.47
C GLU A 68 -11.62 3.39 6.27
N GLY A 69 -10.78 3.85 5.33
CA GLY A 69 -11.21 4.59 4.16
C GLY A 69 -11.97 3.72 3.17
N THR A 70 -12.96 4.30 2.47
CA THR A 70 -13.65 3.65 1.35
C THR A 70 -13.81 4.63 0.20
N ALA A 71 -13.78 4.13 -1.02
CA ALA A 71 -14.16 4.88 -2.22
C ALA A 71 -15.60 4.54 -2.58
N ILE A 72 -16.42 5.56 -2.85
CA ILE A 72 -17.82 5.41 -3.27
C ILE A 72 -17.99 6.20 -4.56
N GLY A 73 -18.43 5.51 -5.62
CA GLY A 73 -18.85 6.14 -6.87
C GLY A 73 -20.36 6.31 -6.95
N ASP A 74 -20.83 7.13 -7.91
CA ASP A 74 -22.25 7.45 -8.09
C ASP A 74 -23.15 6.21 -8.22
N GLU A 75 -22.70 5.16 -8.91
CA GLU A 75 -23.46 3.90 -9.09
C GLU A 75 -23.63 3.10 -7.78
N GLN A 76 -22.76 3.34 -6.80
CA GLN A 76 -22.77 2.68 -5.48
C GLN A 76 -23.51 3.52 -4.43
N TYR A 77 -23.79 4.79 -4.72
CA TYR A 77 -24.50 5.69 -3.83
C TYR A 77 -26.00 5.47 -3.96
N GLN A 78 -26.58 4.72 -3.02
CA GLN A 78 -28.03 4.63 -2.85
C GLN A 78 -28.46 5.73 -1.88
N ALA A 79 -29.12 6.77 -2.38
CA ALA A 79 -29.76 7.74 -1.51
C ALA A 79 -30.96 7.06 -0.84
N ASN A 80 -30.94 6.98 0.49
CA ASN A 80 -32.10 6.53 1.28
C ASN A 80 -33.31 7.45 1.08
#